data_AF-A0A3N5QCZ3-F1
#
_entry.id   AF-A0A3N5QCZ3-F1
#
_cell.length_a   1.000
_cell.length_b   1.000
_cell.length_c   1.000
_cell.angle_alpha   90.00
_cell.angle_beta   90.00
_cell.angle_gamma   90.00
#
_symmetry.space_group_name_H-M   'P 1'
#
loop_
_entity.id
_entity.type
_entity.pdbx_description
1 polymer ?
#
loop_
_entity_poly.entity_id
_entity_poly.type
_entity_poly.pdbx_seq_one_letter_code
_entity_poly.pdbx_strand_id
1 'polypeptide(L)'
;MSTLRKPSLGPIVGHTTHNSCRLWIAASDALDEKSMAEDRRTIGIIGVVGKNGKVKPGDIFYFRLRREYDRTGTFNLGVDKSLWKDETEESKLKPYPLEPGMTYRVRMASLNLDDAYPNDSNVTSEAVVAKLPPPKVWEDKLNMENVKDEVFAEATFTTQPVPISSGSVFPLRFLLGSCRYPGLFWKRKEADRIFGPMLKQALQEHLPEKERKPVNFTLMVGDQIYADMFNRMIPIGLADTYEEFQERYRTAFGSRNMKAFLSRIPTYMILDDHEIEDNWTQDRLHESNRKRVLFNLAIGAYMSYQWSHGPRFADSYVHSLPPGEGKFLKRMDTLNLFYDFSCAGYPFFVLDTRTQRYKEEKGLRDNHLLGKPALHESEPSQLDRLCAWLKHMQQMHKNTPKFIVSSSVFLPNSVDERAGKNQDKSDSWAGFPNTREAVLKTIVENKIENV
;
A
#
# COMPACT_ATOMS: atom_id res chain seq x y z
N MET A 1 26.74 19.59 -5.09
CA MET A 1 26.82 18.84 -6.38
C MET A 1 25.78 17.72 -6.34
N SER A 2 24.78 17.77 -7.22
CA SER A 2 23.68 16.81 -7.30
C SER A 2 24.22 15.42 -7.67
N THR A 3 23.99 14.42 -6.82
CA THR A 3 24.46 13.04 -7.04
C THR A 3 23.29 12.08 -7.03
N LEU A 4 23.20 11.25 -8.07
CA LEU A 4 22.24 10.16 -8.16
C LEU A 4 22.69 8.98 -7.28
N ARG A 5 21.75 8.41 -6.52
CA ARG A 5 22.00 7.36 -5.54
C ARG A 5 20.94 6.27 -5.63
N LYS A 6 21.37 5.04 -5.41
CA LYS A 6 20.48 3.90 -5.26
C LYS A 6 19.52 4.14 -4.08
N PRO A 7 18.21 3.89 -4.23
CA PRO A 7 17.26 3.99 -3.13
C PRO A 7 17.68 3.12 -1.94
N SER A 8 17.39 3.55 -0.71
CA SER A 8 17.64 2.71 0.49
C SER A 8 16.69 1.51 0.53
N LEU A 9 15.43 1.74 0.16
CA LEU A 9 14.41 0.72 -0.04
C LEU A 9 13.67 0.87 -1.38
N GLY A 10 13.09 -0.25 -1.79
CA GLY A 10 12.35 -0.36 -3.04
C GLY A 10 13.22 -0.70 -4.26
N PRO A 11 12.62 -0.72 -5.46
CA PRO A 11 11.25 -0.30 -5.71
C PRO A 11 10.22 -1.32 -5.22
N ILE A 12 9.05 -0.83 -4.80
CA ILE A 12 7.86 -1.66 -4.58
C ILE A 12 6.91 -1.45 -5.75
N VAL A 13 6.48 -2.55 -6.35
CA VAL A 13 5.41 -2.58 -7.35
C VAL A 13 4.08 -2.62 -6.60
N GLY A 14 3.35 -1.52 -6.67
CA GLY A 14 2.06 -1.32 -6.01
C GLY A 14 0.87 -1.47 -6.95
N HIS A 15 -0.14 -0.63 -6.74
CA HIS A 15 -1.40 -0.66 -7.49
C HIS A 15 -1.18 -0.65 -9.01
N THR A 16 -1.59 -1.73 -9.66
CA THR A 16 -1.41 -1.92 -11.11
C THR A 16 -2.75 -2.14 -11.79
N THR A 17 -3.05 -1.29 -12.77
CA THR A 17 -4.26 -1.38 -13.61
C THR A 17 -3.87 -1.84 -15.02
N HIS A 18 -4.77 -1.69 -15.99
CA HIS A 18 -4.47 -1.97 -17.39
C HIS A 18 -3.62 -0.88 -18.07
N ASN A 19 -3.52 0.31 -17.46
CA ASN A 19 -2.83 1.45 -18.05
C ASN A 19 -1.96 2.23 -17.05
N SER A 20 -1.86 1.77 -15.81
CA SER A 20 -1.07 2.44 -14.77
C SER A 20 -0.39 1.47 -13.82
N CYS A 21 0.72 1.88 -13.23
CA CYS A 21 1.39 1.16 -12.14
C CYS A 21 2.00 2.15 -11.15
N ARG A 22 1.60 2.06 -9.87
CA ARG A 22 2.20 2.84 -8.79
C ARG A 22 3.46 2.17 -8.29
N LEU A 23 4.57 2.90 -8.34
CA LEU A 23 5.89 2.45 -7.94
C LEU A 23 6.37 3.30 -6.77
N TRP A 24 6.98 2.69 -5.77
CA TRP A 24 7.43 3.36 -4.56
C TRP A 24 8.92 3.14 -4.30
N ILE A 25 9.60 4.15 -3.76
CA ILE A 25 10.97 4.04 -3.23
C ILE A 25 11.14 4.88 -1.96
N ALA A 26 12.17 4.56 -1.17
CA ALA A 26 12.72 5.43 -0.14
C ALA A 26 14.07 6.00 -0.60
N ALA A 27 14.33 7.28 -0.31
CA ALA A 27 15.60 7.93 -0.66
C ALA A 27 16.81 7.26 0.01
N SER A 28 18.00 7.38 -0.58
CA SER A 28 19.24 6.83 -0.03
C SER A 28 19.60 7.39 1.36
N ASP A 29 20.00 6.51 2.27
CA ASP A 29 20.40 6.87 3.65
C ASP A 29 21.82 7.47 3.74
N ALA A 30 22.58 7.51 2.63
CA ALA A 30 23.98 7.97 2.59
C ALA A 30 24.20 9.44 3.03
N LEU A 31 23.12 10.18 3.32
CA LEU A 31 23.15 11.53 3.83
C LEU A 31 23.01 11.64 5.35
N ASP A 32 22.48 10.61 6.01
CA ASP A 32 22.15 10.66 7.44
C ASP A 32 23.40 10.53 8.31
N GLU A 33 24.49 9.94 7.78
CA GLU A 33 25.76 9.77 8.47
C GLU A 33 26.53 11.09 8.74
N LYS A 34 26.09 12.23 8.17
CA LYS A 34 26.86 13.49 8.19
C LYS A 34 26.16 14.69 8.86
N SER A 35 25.05 14.48 9.57
CA SER A 35 24.24 15.58 10.17
C SER A 35 23.83 16.71 9.20
N MET A 36 23.91 16.47 7.88
CA MET A 36 23.57 17.43 6.81
C MET A 36 22.22 17.10 6.14
N ALA A 37 21.40 16.24 6.77
CA ALA A 37 20.12 15.82 6.22
C ALA A 37 19.09 16.96 6.15
N GLU A 38 19.15 17.91 7.09
CA GLU A 38 18.20 19.04 7.20
C GLU A 38 18.31 20.02 6.01
N ASP A 39 19.50 20.16 5.44
CA ASP A 39 19.81 21.08 4.32
C ASP A 39 19.70 20.40 2.95
N ARG A 40 19.19 19.16 2.87
CA ARG A 40 19.13 18.42 1.60
C ARG A 40 17.75 17.90 1.27
N ARG A 41 17.24 18.27 0.10
CA ARG A 41 15.98 17.72 -0.45
C ARG A 41 16.27 16.50 -1.30
N THR A 42 15.39 15.52 -1.22
CA THR A 42 15.45 14.28 -1.99
C THR A 42 14.39 14.26 -3.06
N ILE A 43 14.79 13.93 -4.28
CA ILE A 43 13.92 13.83 -5.45
C ILE A 43 14.03 12.43 -6.03
N GLY A 44 12.90 11.85 -6.40
CA GLY A 44 12.85 10.56 -7.06
C GLY A 44 13.09 10.73 -8.56
N ILE A 45 13.83 9.81 -9.14
CA ILE A 45 13.99 9.67 -10.59
C ILE A 45 13.49 8.29 -10.99
N ILE A 46 12.71 8.23 -12.06
CA ILE A 46 12.31 6.99 -12.71
C ILE A 46 12.62 7.05 -14.21
N GLY A 47 13.24 5.99 -14.72
CA GLY A 47 13.47 5.78 -16.15
C GLY A 47 12.77 4.51 -16.64
N VAL A 48 11.99 4.60 -17.72
CA VAL A 48 11.36 3.43 -18.33
C VAL A 48 12.34 2.74 -19.26
N VAL A 49 12.53 1.44 -19.07
CA VAL A 49 13.51 0.64 -19.83
C VAL A 49 12.86 0.15 -21.12
N GLY A 50 13.42 0.55 -22.26
CA GLY A 50 12.98 0.10 -23.58
C GLY A 50 13.36 -1.34 -23.90
N LYS A 51 12.88 -1.86 -25.03
CA LYS A 51 13.15 -3.23 -25.51
C LYS A 51 14.64 -3.57 -25.67
N ASN A 52 15.48 -2.56 -25.89
CA ASN A 52 16.94 -2.70 -25.98
C ASN A 52 17.64 -2.74 -24.60
N GLY A 53 16.89 -2.77 -23.49
CA GLY A 53 17.43 -2.78 -22.14
C GLY A 53 17.99 -1.43 -21.66
N LYS A 54 17.70 -0.35 -22.39
CA LYS A 54 18.19 1.01 -22.09
C LYS A 54 17.03 1.98 -21.87
N VAL A 55 17.25 2.96 -21.01
CA VAL A 55 16.35 4.11 -20.78
C VAL A 55 16.69 5.20 -21.77
N LYS A 56 15.70 5.78 -22.46
CA LYS A 56 15.91 6.91 -23.37
C LYS A 56 15.72 8.24 -22.64
N PRO A 57 16.30 9.36 -23.11
CA PRO A 57 16.18 10.67 -22.47
C PRO A 57 14.75 11.15 -22.22
N GLY A 58 13.83 10.84 -23.14
CA GLY A 58 12.42 11.24 -23.06
C GLY A 58 11.58 10.41 -22.08
N ASP A 59 12.13 9.30 -21.59
CA ASP A 59 11.43 8.35 -20.72
C ASP A 59 11.94 8.44 -19.26
N ILE A 60 12.50 9.59 -18.89
CA ILE A 60 13.02 9.90 -17.55
C ILE A 60 12.13 10.96 -16.90
N PHE A 61 11.66 10.68 -15.69
CA PHE A 61 10.72 11.53 -14.96
C PHE A 61 11.22 11.81 -13.54
N TYR A 62 10.94 13.01 -13.04
CA TYR A 62 11.13 13.37 -11.64
C TYR A 62 9.83 13.25 -10.85
N PHE A 63 9.94 12.90 -9.58
CA PHE A 63 8.83 12.88 -8.63
C PHE A 63 9.29 13.21 -7.20
N ARG A 64 8.34 13.52 -6.31
CA ARG A 64 8.66 13.93 -4.94
C ARG A 64 8.96 12.74 -4.05
N LEU A 65 10.03 12.88 -3.26
CA LEU A 65 10.29 12.08 -2.07
C LEU A 65 10.13 13.01 -0.86
N ARG A 66 9.02 12.90 -0.15
CA ARG A 66 8.59 13.90 0.85
C ARG A 66 9.25 13.64 2.19
N ARG A 67 9.78 14.68 2.83
CA ARG A 67 10.48 14.56 4.12
C ARG A 67 9.54 14.07 5.23
N GLU A 68 8.29 14.52 5.19
CA GLU A 68 7.25 14.17 6.16
C GLU A 68 6.92 12.67 6.14
N TYR A 69 7.20 12.01 5.02
CA TYR A 69 7.02 10.57 4.82
C TYR A 69 8.36 9.85 4.73
N ASP A 70 9.34 10.23 5.57
CA ASP A 70 10.67 9.58 5.62
C ASP A 70 11.40 9.57 4.27
N ARG A 71 11.25 10.65 3.50
CA ARG A 71 11.82 10.78 2.14
C ARG A 71 11.43 9.60 1.25
N THR A 72 10.23 9.09 1.44
CA THR A 72 9.60 8.12 0.54
C THR A 72 8.68 8.83 -0.44
N GLY A 73 8.31 8.14 -1.51
CA GLY A 73 7.35 8.66 -2.45
C GLY A 73 7.00 7.66 -3.53
N THR A 74 5.91 7.99 -4.24
CA THR A 74 5.37 7.16 -5.31
C THR A 74 5.37 7.88 -6.64
N PHE A 75 5.52 7.12 -7.72
CA PHE A 75 5.22 7.55 -9.09
C PHE A 75 4.23 6.58 -9.72
N ASN A 76 3.07 7.08 -10.12
CA ASN A 76 2.04 6.32 -10.82
C ASN A 76 2.27 6.38 -12.34
N LEU A 77 3.17 5.53 -12.83
CA LEU A 77 3.50 5.44 -14.25
C LEU A 77 2.21 5.17 -15.06
N GLY A 78 2.01 5.87 -16.18
CA GLY A 78 0.73 5.87 -16.92
C GLY A 78 -0.20 7.03 -16.58
N VAL A 79 -0.03 7.66 -15.41
CA VAL A 79 -0.91 8.73 -14.91
C VAL A 79 -0.13 9.98 -14.55
N ASP A 80 0.97 9.83 -13.81
CA ASP A 80 1.76 10.95 -13.31
C ASP A 80 2.62 11.53 -14.43
N LYS A 81 2.76 12.86 -14.41
CA LYS A 81 3.73 13.61 -15.21
C LYS A 81 5.00 13.82 -14.40
N SER A 82 6.12 14.09 -15.06
CA SER A 82 7.32 14.58 -14.38
C SER A 82 7.01 15.89 -13.65
N LEU A 83 7.78 16.22 -12.59
CA LEU A 83 7.75 17.56 -11.99
C LEU A 83 8.01 18.65 -13.05
N TRP A 84 7.31 19.77 -12.91
CA TRP A 84 7.31 20.92 -13.82
C TRP A 84 7.75 22.21 -13.12
N LYS A 85 8.22 23.18 -13.91
CA LYS A 85 8.65 24.50 -13.42
C LYS A 85 7.53 25.54 -13.37
N ASP A 86 6.49 25.38 -14.20
CA ASP A 86 5.35 26.28 -14.35
C ASP A 86 4.20 25.56 -15.09
N GLU A 87 3.00 26.15 -15.05
CA GLU A 87 1.79 25.60 -15.72
C GLU A 87 1.97 25.43 -17.24
N THR A 88 2.81 26.27 -17.87
CA THR A 88 3.07 26.20 -19.31
C THR A 88 3.89 24.96 -19.68
N GLU A 89 4.83 24.54 -18.84
CA GLU A 89 5.54 23.27 -18.96
C GLU A 89 4.62 22.10 -18.60
N GLU A 90 3.87 22.19 -17.50
CA GLU A 90 2.97 21.13 -17.05
C GLU A 90 1.96 20.72 -18.13
N SER A 91 1.41 21.69 -18.86
CA SER A 91 0.45 21.45 -19.94
C SER A 91 1.05 20.67 -21.12
N LYS A 92 2.38 20.73 -21.31
CA LYS A 92 3.10 20.03 -22.38
C LYS A 92 3.56 18.63 -21.97
N LEU A 93 3.75 18.39 -20.67
CA LEU A 93 4.16 17.10 -20.15
C LEU A 93 3.03 16.07 -20.31
N LYS A 94 3.43 14.86 -20.73
CA LYS A 94 2.52 13.72 -20.88
C LYS A 94 3.03 12.57 -20.00
N PRO A 95 2.13 11.80 -19.37
CA PRO A 95 2.49 10.54 -18.74
C PRO A 95 3.05 9.57 -19.78
N TYR A 96 3.92 8.66 -19.36
CA TYR A 96 4.37 7.56 -20.21
C TYR A 96 3.21 6.58 -20.43
N PRO A 97 2.78 6.31 -21.67
CA PRO A 97 1.64 5.43 -21.93
C PRO A 97 1.99 3.97 -21.62
N LEU A 98 1.08 3.28 -20.92
CA LEU A 98 1.17 1.85 -20.72
C LEU A 98 0.06 1.15 -21.49
N GLU A 99 0.42 0.01 -22.07
CA GLU A 99 -0.46 -0.87 -22.82
C GLU A 99 -0.96 -2.00 -21.90
N PRO A 100 -2.21 -2.42 -22.04
CA PRO A 100 -2.79 -3.54 -21.27
C PRO A 100 -2.08 -4.88 -21.51
N GLY A 101 -1.90 -5.66 -20.45
CA GLY A 101 -1.32 -7.01 -20.51
C GLY A 101 0.17 -7.05 -20.87
N MET A 102 0.87 -5.90 -20.82
CA MET A 102 2.26 -5.77 -21.20
C MET A 102 3.18 -5.71 -19.97
N THR A 103 4.36 -6.31 -20.11
CA THR A 103 5.41 -6.29 -19.08
C THR A 103 6.35 -5.11 -19.31
N TYR A 104 6.61 -4.37 -18.24
CA TYR A 104 7.48 -3.20 -18.21
C TYR A 104 8.60 -3.38 -17.19
N ARG A 105 9.73 -2.72 -17.47
CA ARG A 105 10.87 -2.59 -16.56
C ARG A 105 11.15 -1.11 -16.33
N VAL A 106 11.48 -0.76 -15.10
CA VAL A 106 11.79 0.62 -14.69
C VAL A 106 13.02 0.64 -13.80
N ARG A 107 13.82 1.69 -13.93
CA ARG A 107 14.97 1.97 -13.05
C ARG A 107 14.67 3.19 -12.22
N MET A 108 14.75 3.06 -10.91
CA MET A 108 14.44 4.13 -9.96
C MET A 108 15.64 4.49 -9.11
N ALA A 109 15.80 5.77 -8.87
CA ALA A 109 16.91 6.32 -8.11
C ALA A 109 16.47 7.53 -7.29
N SER A 110 17.31 7.93 -6.34
CA SER A 110 17.12 9.13 -5.53
C SER A 110 18.22 10.14 -5.84
N LEU A 111 17.83 11.40 -5.99
CA LEU A 111 18.70 12.54 -6.24
C LEU A 111 18.68 13.47 -5.03
N ASN A 112 19.87 13.84 -4.58
CA ASN A 112 20.04 14.81 -3.49
C ASN A 112 20.27 16.21 -4.07
N LEU A 113 19.49 17.17 -3.58
CA LEU A 113 19.62 18.59 -3.89
C LEU A 113 20.01 19.35 -2.64
N ASP A 114 21.05 20.18 -2.76
CA ASP A 114 21.43 21.13 -1.71
C ASP A 114 20.30 22.18 -1.59
N ASP A 115 19.85 22.42 -0.37
CA ASP A 115 18.72 23.28 -0.07
C ASP A 115 19.09 24.36 0.95
N ALA A 116 18.93 25.62 0.56
CA ALA A 116 19.31 26.77 1.36
C ALA A 116 18.30 27.12 2.46
N TYR A 117 17.13 26.45 2.49
CA TYR A 117 16.08 26.64 3.48
C TYR A 117 15.88 25.33 4.27
N PRO A 118 16.62 25.14 5.38
CA PRO A 118 16.46 23.99 6.25
C PRO A 118 15.00 23.89 6.72
N ASN A 119 14.47 22.68 6.81
CA ASN A 119 13.19 22.38 7.48
C ASN A 119 11.90 23.03 6.90
N ASP A 120 11.92 23.62 5.70
CA ASP A 120 10.67 24.05 5.04
C ASP A 120 9.93 22.85 4.41
N SER A 121 8.76 22.52 4.95
CA SER A 121 7.88 21.44 4.51
C SER A 121 7.08 21.78 3.24
N ASN A 122 6.95 23.05 2.87
CA ASN A 122 6.00 23.53 1.84
C ASN A 122 6.68 24.19 0.63
N VAL A 123 7.70 23.54 0.06
CA VAL A 123 8.32 24.00 -1.19
C VAL A 123 7.58 23.46 -2.41
N THR A 124 7.11 24.37 -3.26
CA THR A 124 6.36 24.06 -4.50
C THR A 124 7.20 23.30 -5.53
N SER A 125 6.55 22.60 -6.48
CA SER A 125 7.25 21.80 -7.51
C SER A 125 8.12 22.67 -8.40
N GLU A 126 7.65 23.88 -8.66
CA GLU A 126 8.30 24.92 -9.44
C GLU A 126 9.63 25.31 -8.80
N ALA A 127 9.63 25.58 -7.49
CA ALA A 127 10.84 25.94 -6.74
C ALA A 127 11.87 24.79 -6.68
N VAL A 128 11.41 23.54 -6.66
CA VAL A 128 12.29 22.37 -6.74
C VAL A 128 12.87 22.20 -8.14
N VAL A 129 12.04 22.28 -9.18
CA VAL A 129 12.45 22.08 -10.58
C VAL A 129 13.42 23.16 -11.05
N ALA A 130 13.31 24.38 -10.53
CA ALA A 130 14.29 25.45 -10.79
C ALA A 130 15.74 25.06 -10.40
N LYS A 131 15.91 24.08 -9.49
CA LYS A 131 17.23 23.57 -9.05
C LYS A 131 17.62 22.25 -9.72
N LEU A 132 16.74 21.64 -10.51
CA LEU A 132 16.95 20.34 -11.14
C LEU A 132 17.60 20.50 -12.53
N PRO A 133 18.61 19.67 -12.88
CA PRO A 133 19.03 19.57 -14.27
C PRO A 133 17.92 18.92 -15.12
N PRO A 134 17.91 19.14 -16.45
CA PRO A 134 16.99 18.44 -17.34
C PRO A 134 17.08 16.92 -17.18
N PRO A 135 15.96 16.17 -17.19
CA PRO A 135 15.96 14.71 -16.94
C PRO A 135 16.94 13.92 -17.83
N LYS A 136 17.12 14.36 -19.08
CA LYS A 136 18.04 13.74 -20.06
C LYS A 136 19.49 13.58 -19.58
N VAL A 137 19.95 14.41 -18.64
CA VAL A 137 21.32 14.34 -18.09
C VAL A 137 21.58 13.02 -17.35
N TRP A 138 20.53 12.32 -16.92
CA TRP A 138 20.64 11.06 -16.19
C TRP A 138 20.64 9.81 -17.06
N GLU A 139 20.54 9.93 -18.39
CA GLU A 139 20.51 8.79 -19.32
C GLU A 139 21.69 7.83 -19.09
N ASP A 140 22.91 8.35 -19.15
CA ASP A 140 24.12 7.53 -19.00
C ASP A 140 24.12 6.80 -17.65
N LYS A 141 23.78 7.51 -16.57
CA LYS A 141 23.74 6.98 -15.20
C LYS A 141 22.68 5.89 -15.03
N LEU A 142 21.51 6.05 -15.64
CA LEU A 142 20.46 5.04 -15.63
C LEU A 142 20.76 3.87 -16.59
N ASN A 143 21.77 3.98 -17.44
CA ASN A 143 22.18 2.95 -18.40
C ASN A 143 23.53 2.28 -18.08
N MET A 144 24.16 2.65 -16.96
CA MET A 144 25.38 2.02 -16.48
C MET A 144 25.17 0.54 -16.17
N GLU A 145 26.08 -0.30 -16.64
CA GLU A 145 26.01 -1.77 -16.50
C GLU A 145 26.87 -2.30 -15.33
N ASN A 146 27.68 -1.44 -14.70
CA ASN A 146 28.55 -1.85 -13.60
C ASN A 146 27.75 -1.97 -12.29
N VAL A 147 27.55 -3.20 -11.82
CA VAL A 147 26.82 -3.53 -10.58
C VAL A 147 27.43 -2.89 -9.34
N LYS A 148 28.74 -2.65 -9.31
CA LYS A 148 29.42 -2.00 -8.17
C LYS A 148 29.12 -0.51 -8.05
N ASP A 149 28.77 0.13 -9.16
CA ASP A 149 28.46 1.57 -9.23
C ASP A 149 26.97 1.81 -9.56
N GLU A 150 26.12 0.80 -9.34
CA GLU A 150 24.70 0.88 -9.68
C GLU A 150 24.01 1.97 -8.83
N VAL A 151 23.65 3.07 -9.49
CA VAL A 151 23.01 4.24 -8.86
C VAL A 151 21.48 4.13 -8.82
N PHE A 152 20.92 3.01 -9.28
CA PHE A 152 19.48 2.77 -9.34
C PHE A 152 19.12 1.39 -8.80
N ALA A 153 17.83 1.16 -8.61
CA ALA A 153 17.25 -0.15 -8.37
C ALA A 153 16.14 -0.40 -9.41
N GLU A 154 15.96 -1.66 -9.79
CA GLU A 154 15.06 -2.04 -10.88
C GLU A 154 13.79 -2.73 -10.37
N ALA A 155 12.67 -2.46 -11.02
CA ALA A 155 11.43 -3.20 -10.86
C ALA A 155 10.86 -3.65 -12.21
N THR A 156 10.14 -4.77 -12.17
CA THR A 156 9.42 -5.36 -13.30
C THR A 156 7.97 -5.56 -12.90
N PHE A 157 7.04 -5.20 -13.78
CA PHE A 157 5.61 -5.42 -13.53
C PHE A 157 4.87 -5.70 -14.83
N THR A 158 3.70 -6.33 -14.73
CA THR A 158 2.82 -6.59 -15.87
C THR A 158 1.49 -5.89 -15.64
N THR A 159 1.07 -5.05 -16.58
CA THR A 159 -0.24 -4.38 -16.53
C THR A 159 -1.37 -5.40 -16.69
N GLN A 160 -2.54 -5.09 -16.15
CA GLN A 160 -3.71 -5.94 -16.30
C GLN A 160 -4.24 -5.93 -17.76
N PRO A 161 -4.92 -6.99 -18.22
CA PRO A 161 -5.68 -6.92 -19.48
C PRO A 161 -6.88 -5.97 -19.34
N VAL A 162 -7.34 -5.38 -20.45
CA VAL A 162 -8.61 -4.64 -20.46
C VAL A 162 -9.77 -5.64 -20.36
N PRO A 163 -10.77 -5.40 -19.49
CA PRO A 163 -12.02 -6.12 -19.56
C PRO A 163 -12.69 -5.94 -20.92
N ILE A 164 -12.94 -7.03 -21.66
CA ILE A 164 -13.54 -7.00 -23.01
C ILE A 164 -14.96 -6.41 -22.97
N SER A 165 -15.68 -6.61 -21.86
CA SER A 165 -16.99 -6.00 -21.59
C SER A 165 -17.26 -5.94 -20.08
N SER A 166 -18.28 -5.17 -19.68
CA SER A 166 -18.77 -5.14 -18.30
C SER A 166 -19.17 -6.56 -17.84
N GLY A 167 -18.45 -7.11 -16.86
CA GLY A 167 -18.70 -8.45 -16.31
C GLY A 167 -17.84 -9.57 -16.91
N SER A 168 -16.98 -9.30 -17.90
CA SER A 168 -15.99 -10.27 -18.36
C SER A 168 -14.93 -10.51 -17.28
N VAL A 169 -14.65 -11.78 -16.97
CA VAL A 169 -13.61 -12.20 -16.04
C VAL A 169 -12.47 -12.92 -16.76
N PHE A 170 -11.25 -12.74 -16.28
CA PHE A 170 -10.07 -13.47 -16.71
C PHE A 170 -9.59 -14.40 -15.59
N PRO A 171 -8.76 -15.43 -15.86
CA PRO A 171 -8.21 -16.26 -14.80
C PRO A 171 -7.48 -15.43 -13.73
N LEU A 172 -7.98 -15.48 -12.50
CA LEU A 172 -7.43 -14.80 -11.33
C LEU A 172 -6.49 -15.73 -10.57
N ARG A 173 -5.27 -15.27 -10.29
CA ARG A 173 -4.28 -15.94 -9.44
C ARG A 173 -3.65 -14.89 -8.54
N PHE A 174 -3.68 -15.08 -7.23
CA PHE A 174 -3.03 -14.18 -6.30
C PHE A 174 -2.47 -14.96 -5.12
N LEU A 175 -1.51 -14.35 -4.42
CA LEU A 175 -1.04 -14.84 -3.12
C LEU A 175 -1.70 -14.04 -2.01
N LEU A 176 -1.95 -14.69 -0.88
CA LEU A 176 -2.43 -14.08 0.36
C LEU A 176 -1.42 -14.40 1.47
N GLY A 177 -1.01 -13.40 2.22
CA GLY A 177 -0.10 -13.56 3.37
C GLY A 177 -0.42 -12.57 4.49
N SER A 178 -0.03 -12.90 5.71
CA SER A 178 -0.10 -12.04 6.90
C SER A 178 0.93 -12.50 7.93
N CYS A 179 1.08 -11.76 9.04
CA CYS A 179 1.84 -12.16 10.23
C CYS A 179 3.31 -12.51 9.94
N ARG A 180 4.06 -11.53 9.41
CA ARG A 180 5.50 -11.64 9.17
C ARG A 180 6.28 -11.41 10.47
N TYR A 181 6.08 -12.28 11.45
CA TYR A 181 6.77 -12.17 12.74
C TYR A 181 8.29 -12.22 12.51
N PRO A 182 9.03 -11.17 12.88
CA PRO A 182 10.45 -11.05 12.54
C PRO A 182 11.31 -12.08 13.26
N GLY A 183 10.82 -12.76 14.28
CA GLY A 183 11.62 -13.73 15.04
C GLY A 183 12.76 -13.08 15.85
N LEU A 184 13.42 -13.90 16.67
CA LEU A 184 14.51 -13.46 17.56
C LEU A 184 15.87 -13.83 16.98
N PHE A 185 16.83 -12.90 17.07
CA PHE A 185 18.23 -13.12 16.70
C PHE A 185 18.41 -13.80 15.32
N TRP A 186 18.92 -15.04 15.30
CA TRP A 186 19.15 -15.81 14.08
C TRP A 186 17.87 -16.21 13.33
N LYS A 187 16.72 -16.26 14.02
CA LYS A 187 15.41 -16.53 13.39
C LYS A 187 14.91 -15.38 12.51
N ARG A 188 15.54 -14.19 12.58
CA ARG A 188 15.24 -13.08 11.65
C ARG A 188 15.38 -13.45 10.18
N LYS A 189 16.31 -14.36 9.87
CA LYS A 189 16.48 -14.87 8.50
C LYS A 189 15.35 -15.80 8.06
N GLU A 190 14.60 -16.39 9.00
CA GLU A 190 13.50 -17.30 8.69
C GLU A 190 12.29 -16.54 8.13
N ALA A 191 12.00 -15.36 8.68
CA ALA A 191 10.91 -14.50 8.21
C ALA A 191 11.12 -14.03 6.75
N ASP A 192 12.36 -13.80 6.32
CA ASP A 192 12.67 -13.46 4.92
C ASP A 192 12.70 -14.68 3.99
N ARG A 193 12.90 -15.89 4.52
CA ARG A 193 13.14 -17.09 3.69
C ARG A 193 11.95 -17.44 2.80
N ILE A 194 10.73 -17.22 3.28
CA ILE A 194 9.50 -17.59 2.56
C ILE A 194 9.30 -16.81 1.26
N PHE A 195 9.78 -15.57 1.19
CA PHE A 195 9.61 -14.70 0.01
C PHE A 195 10.36 -15.21 -1.22
N GLY A 196 11.44 -15.99 -1.03
CA GLY A 196 12.18 -16.60 -2.14
C GLY A 196 11.32 -17.63 -2.90
N PRO A 197 10.84 -18.69 -2.24
CA PRO A 197 9.88 -19.64 -2.83
C PRO A 197 8.58 -18.99 -3.29
N MET A 198 8.01 -18.04 -2.53
CA MET A 198 6.81 -17.32 -2.94
C MET A 198 7.00 -16.62 -4.29
N LEU A 199 8.13 -15.94 -4.48
CA LEU A 199 8.44 -15.27 -5.73
C LEU A 199 8.56 -16.25 -6.91
N LYS A 200 9.30 -17.35 -6.72
CA LYS A 200 9.46 -18.38 -7.75
C LYS A 200 8.11 -18.97 -8.14
N GLN A 201 7.22 -19.19 -7.17
CA GLN A 201 5.88 -19.67 -7.39
C GLN A 201 5.00 -18.62 -8.06
N ALA A 202 5.07 -17.37 -7.62
CA ALA A 202 4.35 -16.22 -8.15
C ALA A 202 4.65 -16.00 -9.64
N LEU A 203 5.92 -16.14 -10.03
CA LEU A 203 6.38 -16.03 -11.42
C LEU A 203 6.29 -17.36 -12.19
N GLN A 204 5.94 -18.46 -11.52
CA GLN A 204 5.96 -19.83 -12.04
C GLN A 204 7.29 -20.19 -12.71
N GLU A 205 8.42 -19.84 -12.09
CA GLU A 205 9.77 -20.03 -12.65
C GLU A 205 10.12 -21.51 -12.92
N HIS A 206 9.40 -22.44 -12.28
CA HIS A 206 9.53 -23.88 -12.51
C HIS A 206 8.97 -24.35 -13.87
N LEU A 207 8.22 -23.51 -14.58
CA LEU A 207 7.68 -23.78 -15.91
C LEU A 207 8.51 -23.10 -17.02
N PRO A 208 8.49 -23.65 -18.25
CA PRO A 208 9.01 -22.96 -19.43
C PRO A 208 8.36 -21.59 -19.62
N GLU A 209 9.12 -20.58 -20.05
CA GLU A 209 8.67 -19.17 -20.13
C GLU A 209 7.33 -18.99 -20.86
N LYS A 210 7.12 -19.69 -21.97
CA LYS A 210 5.89 -19.64 -22.78
C LYS A 210 4.64 -20.19 -22.07
N GLU A 211 4.82 -20.99 -21.03
CA GLU A 211 3.74 -21.63 -20.28
C GLU A 211 3.43 -20.90 -18.97
N ARG A 212 4.31 -19.98 -18.54
CA ARG A 212 4.17 -19.24 -17.29
C ARG A 212 2.89 -18.40 -17.31
N LYS A 213 2.13 -18.51 -16.22
CA LYS A 213 0.95 -17.71 -15.91
C LYS A 213 1.15 -17.10 -14.52
N PRO A 214 1.96 -16.02 -14.40
CA PRO A 214 2.24 -15.40 -13.12
C PRO A 214 0.97 -14.98 -12.37
N VAL A 215 1.10 -14.83 -11.05
CA VAL A 215 0.04 -14.24 -10.24
C VAL A 215 -0.21 -12.79 -10.66
N ASN A 216 -1.46 -12.36 -10.58
CA ASN A 216 -1.86 -11.00 -10.91
C ASN A 216 -1.40 -9.99 -9.85
N PHE A 217 -1.43 -10.38 -8.58
CA PHE A 217 -0.98 -9.57 -7.44
C PHE A 217 -0.78 -10.44 -6.19
N THR A 218 -0.33 -9.80 -5.11
CA THR A 218 -0.27 -10.35 -3.76
C THR A 218 -1.00 -9.43 -2.78
N LEU A 219 -1.80 -10.01 -1.87
CA LEU A 219 -2.40 -9.33 -0.74
C LEU A 219 -1.64 -9.69 0.54
N MET A 220 -1.18 -8.66 1.23
CA MET A 220 -0.50 -8.78 2.53
C MET A 220 -1.41 -8.12 3.58
N VAL A 221 -2.07 -8.94 4.38
CA VAL A 221 -3.26 -8.55 5.15
C VAL A 221 -2.93 -8.58 6.63
N GLY A 222 -2.19 -7.57 7.07
CA GLY A 222 -1.81 -7.38 8.47
C GLY A 222 -0.42 -7.85 8.84
N ASP A 223 0.15 -7.21 9.86
CA ASP A 223 1.35 -7.65 10.58
C ASP A 223 2.58 -7.84 9.67
N GLN A 224 2.84 -6.88 8.78
CA GLN A 224 4.07 -6.87 7.98
C GLN A 224 5.28 -6.46 8.81
N ILE A 225 5.02 -5.70 9.88
CA ILE A 225 5.95 -5.42 10.95
C ILE A 225 5.31 -5.77 12.30
N TYR A 226 6.16 -5.88 13.32
CA TYR A 226 5.74 -5.98 14.71
C TYR A 226 6.36 -4.83 15.49
N ALA A 227 5.59 -3.76 15.66
CA ALA A 227 5.99 -2.56 16.40
C ALA A 227 6.23 -2.85 17.89
N ASP A 228 5.58 -3.88 18.41
CA ASP A 228 5.49 -4.20 19.83
C ASP A 228 5.99 -5.63 20.13
N MET A 229 7.02 -6.05 19.42
CA MET A 229 7.53 -7.43 19.30
C MET A 229 7.65 -8.25 20.60
N PHE A 230 7.83 -7.65 21.79
CA PHE A 230 7.91 -8.36 23.07
C PHE A 230 6.82 -7.97 24.11
N ASN A 231 5.83 -7.18 23.71
CA ASN A 231 4.85 -6.55 24.60
C ASN A 231 4.05 -7.55 25.47
N ARG A 232 3.94 -8.81 25.07
CA ARG A 232 3.19 -9.81 25.87
C ARG A 232 3.82 -10.15 27.22
N MET A 233 5.12 -9.96 27.44
CA MET A 233 5.75 -10.32 28.72
C MET A 233 6.90 -9.40 29.19
N ILE A 234 7.60 -8.68 28.30
CA ILE A 234 8.70 -7.78 28.68
C ILE A 234 8.71 -6.57 27.73
N PRO A 235 8.70 -5.31 28.20
CA PRO A 235 8.62 -4.12 27.34
C PRO A 235 9.98 -3.79 26.68
N ILE A 236 10.59 -4.78 26.03
CA ILE A 236 11.77 -4.63 25.19
C ILE A 236 11.29 -4.57 23.74
N GLY A 237 11.95 -3.81 22.88
CA GLY A 237 11.65 -3.82 21.43
C GLY A 237 10.30 -3.26 21.00
N LEU A 238 9.65 -2.45 21.83
CA LEU A 238 8.58 -1.54 21.41
C LEU A 238 9.13 -0.46 20.48
N ALA A 239 8.33 -0.02 19.52
CA ALA A 239 8.58 1.19 18.75
C ALA A 239 7.72 2.30 19.33
N ASP A 240 8.35 3.31 19.92
CA ASP A 240 7.69 4.49 20.51
C ASP A 240 8.20 5.79 19.87
N THR A 241 9.19 5.71 18.98
CA THR A 241 9.79 6.84 18.26
C THR A 241 9.63 6.70 16.76
N TYR A 242 9.77 7.81 16.04
CA TYR A 242 9.70 7.86 14.58
C TYR A 242 10.74 6.93 13.94
N GLU A 243 11.98 6.99 14.43
CA GLU A 243 13.12 6.20 13.95
C GLU A 243 12.90 4.71 14.19
N GLU A 244 12.33 4.31 15.32
CA GLU A 244 12.05 2.90 15.61
C GLU A 244 10.99 2.32 14.67
N PHE A 245 9.90 3.05 14.39
CA PHE A 245 8.89 2.62 13.43
C PHE A 245 9.48 2.47 12.03
N GLN A 246 10.28 3.45 11.57
CA GLN A 246 10.98 3.36 10.30
C GLN A 246 11.92 2.17 10.23
N GLU A 247 12.69 1.93 11.29
CA GLU A 247 13.63 0.82 11.35
C GLU A 247 12.92 -0.54 11.23
N ARG A 248 11.72 -0.69 11.81
CA ARG A 248 10.90 -1.90 11.62
C ARG A 248 10.59 -2.14 10.13
N TYR A 249 10.19 -1.10 9.40
CA TYR A 249 9.93 -1.19 7.96
C TYR A 249 11.20 -1.39 7.14
N ARG A 250 12.27 -0.65 7.42
CA ARG A 250 13.57 -0.77 6.73
C ARG A 250 14.15 -2.17 6.88
N THR A 251 14.11 -2.73 8.08
CA THR A 251 14.51 -4.12 8.32
C THR A 251 13.60 -5.10 7.57
N ALA A 252 12.27 -4.91 7.61
CA ALA A 252 11.32 -5.85 7.01
C ALA A 252 11.39 -5.85 5.48
N PHE A 253 11.35 -4.67 4.86
CA PHE A 253 11.29 -4.50 3.40
C PHE A 253 12.67 -4.46 2.76
N GLY A 254 13.72 -4.21 3.55
CA GLY A 254 15.11 -4.23 3.11
C GLY A 254 15.74 -5.63 3.04
N SER A 255 15.05 -6.66 3.54
CA SER A 255 15.54 -8.04 3.50
C SER A 255 15.63 -8.57 2.07
N ARG A 256 16.56 -9.50 1.81
CA ARG A 256 16.99 -9.85 0.45
C ARG A 256 15.83 -10.38 -0.39
N ASN A 257 15.08 -11.36 0.11
CA ASN A 257 14.03 -11.97 -0.67
C ASN A 257 12.79 -11.07 -0.74
N MET A 258 12.48 -10.34 0.34
CA MET A 258 11.39 -9.35 0.35
C MET A 258 11.60 -8.26 -0.71
N LYS A 259 12.78 -7.62 -0.77
CA LYS A 259 13.10 -6.65 -1.84
C LYS A 259 12.87 -7.23 -3.22
N ALA A 260 13.38 -8.44 -3.42
CA ALA A 260 13.29 -9.12 -4.70
C ALA A 260 11.84 -9.48 -5.07
N PHE A 261 10.99 -9.75 -4.07
CA PHE A 261 9.56 -10.03 -4.24
C PHE A 261 8.77 -8.75 -4.56
N LEU A 262 8.91 -7.73 -3.72
CA LEU A 262 8.20 -6.46 -3.84
C LEU A 262 8.54 -5.71 -5.14
N SER A 263 9.74 -5.89 -5.70
CA SER A 263 10.13 -5.25 -6.97
C SER A 263 9.60 -5.96 -8.23
N ARG A 264 8.90 -7.10 -8.08
CA ARG A 264 8.46 -7.94 -9.21
C ARG A 264 6.99 -8.29 -9.23
N ILE A 265 6.31 -8.22 -8.09
CA ILE A 265 4.90 -8.62 -7.96
C ILE A 265 4.10 -7.44 -7.43
N PRO A 266 3.01 -7.01 -8.12
CA PRO A 266 2.07 -6.05 -7.58
C PRO A 266 1.60 -6.47 -6.18
N THR A 267 1.86 -5.65 -5.17
CA THR A 267 1.62 -5.98 -3.77
C THR A 267 0.73 -4.94 -3.12
N TYR A 268 -0.42 -5.37 -2.59
CA TYR A 268 -1.40 -4.53 -1.91
C TYR A 268 -1.44 -4.92 -0.43
N MET A 269 -1.49 -3.92 0.45
CA MET A 269 -1.31 -4.12 1.88
C MET A 269 -2.38 -3.42 2.69
N ILE A 270 -2.81 -4.05 3.77
CA ILE A 270 -3.66 -3.45 4.80
C ILE A 270 -3.08 -3.80 6.18
N LEU A 271 -3.18 -2.87 7.12
CA LEU A 271 -2.66 -3.07 8.48
C LEU A 271 -3.50 -4.05 9.30
N ASP A 272 -2.86 -4.57 10.34
CA ASP A 272 -3.49 -5.16 11.51
C ASP A 272 -2.94 -4.48 12.77
N ASP A 273 -3.09 -5.08 13.94
CA ASP A 273 -2.77 -4.46 15.21
C ASP A 273 -1.27 -4.26 15.41
N HIS A 274 -0.40 -5.18 14.98
CA HIS A 274 1.03 -5.08 15.25
C HIS A 274 1.76 -4.03 14.40
N GLU A 275 1.09 -3.38 13.45
CA GLU A 275 1.54 -2.11 12.88
C GLU A 275 1.49 -0.94 13.88
N ILE A 276 0.67 -1.06 14.94
CA ILE A 276 0.49 -0.04 15.99
C ILE A 276 0.89 -0.61 17.37
N GLU A 277 0.09 -1.54 17.90
CA GLU A 277 0.26 -2.26 19.17
C GLU A 277 -0.78 -3.40 19.26
N ASP A 278 -0.41 -4.54 19.88
CA ASP A 278 -1.25 -5.74 20.11
C ASP A 278 -2.68 -5.34 20.55
N ASN A 279 -3.66 -5.90 19.83
CA ASN A 279 -5.09 -5.67 19.97
C ASN A 279 -5.54 -4.20 19.94
N TRP A 280 -4.91 -3.33 19.14
CA TRP A 280 -5.28 -1.90 19.04
C TRP A 280 -6.77 -1.64 18.79
N THR A 281 -7.39 -0.78 19.61
CA THR A 281 -8.72 -0.21 19.38
C THR A 281 -8.64 1.32 19.43
N GLN A 282 -9.49 1.99 18.68
CA GLN A 282 -9.45 3.45 18.49
C GLN A 282 -9.84 4.22 19.77
N ASP A 283 -10.68 3.63 20.62
CA ASP A 283 -11.00 4.17 21.97
C ASP A 283 -9.76 4.39 22.84
N ARG A 284 -8.66 3.66 22.60
CA ARG A 284 -7.41 3.77 23.36
C ARG A 284 -6.71 5.12 23.17
N LEU A 285 -7.09 5.89 22.15
CA LEU A 285 -6.67 7.29 21.99
C LEU A 285 -7.10 8.17 23.16
N HIS A 286 -8.13 7.78 23.92
CA HIS A 286 -8.59 8.51 25.09
C HIS A 286 -7.87 8.11 26.39
N GLU A 287 -7.14 6.99 26.41
CA GLU A 287 -6.42 6.50 27.60
C GLU A 287 -5.29 7.45 28.03
N SER A 288 -4.51 7.99 27.08
CA SER A 288 -3.38 8.89 27.39
C SER A 288 -2.85 9.65 26.18
N ASN A 289 -2.09 10.72 26.42
CA ASN A 289 -1.33 11.41 25.37
C ASN A 289 -0.29 10.49 24.70
N ARG A 290 0.29 9.53 25.44
CA ARG A 290 1.24 8.57 24.87
C ARG A 290 0.59 7.71 23.78
N LYS A 291 -0.64 7.25 23.99
CA LYS A 291 -1.38 6.46 22.97
C LYS A 291 -1.69 7.27 21.72
N ARG A 292 -2.00 8.56 21.86
CA ARG A 292 -2.21 9.46 20.72
C ARG A 292 -0.93 9.64 19.89
N VAL A 293 0.20 9.87 20.56
CA VAL A 293 1.50 9.99 19.90
C VAL A 293 1.88 8.68 19.21
N LEU A 294 1.75 7.55 19.89
CA LEU A 294 2.00 6.21 19.35
C LEU A 294 1.19 5.98 18.06
N PHE A 295 -0.12 6.23 18.10
CA PHE A 295 -0.98 6.08 16.93
C PHE A 295 -0.53 6.95 15.74
N ASN A 296 -0.22 8.23 15.99
CA ASN A 296 0.22 9.13 14.93
C ASN A 296 1.56 8.69 14.30
N LEU A 297 2.50 8.21 15.12
CA LEU A 297 3.77 7.67 14.63
C LEU A 297 3.57 6.38 13.82
N ALA A 298 2.79 5.44 14.36
CA ALA A 298 2.49 4.17 13.72
C ALA A 298 1.77 4.36 12.38
N ILE A 299 0.69 5.14 12.35
CA ILE A 299 -0.07 5.40 11.12
C ILE A 299 0.74 6.22 10.13
N GLY A 300 1.54 7.19 10.59
CA GLY A 300 2.47 7.92 9.71
C GLY A 300 3.45 6.98 9.00
N ALA A 301 4.06 6.04 9.74
CA ALA A 301 4.95 5.04 9.17
C ALA A 301 4.20 4.06 8.24
N TYR A 302 3.06 3.52 8.66
CA TYR A 302 2.21 2.66 7.83
C TYR A 302 1.82 3.34 6.51
N MET A 303 1.40 4.60 6.58
CA MET A 303 1.00 5.37 5.41
C MET A 303 2.16 5.55 4.43
N SER A 304 3.35 5.83 4.97
CA SER A 304 4.58 6.01 4.20
C SER A 304 5.00 4.73 3.47
N TYR A 305 5.02 3.60 4.19
CA TYR A 305 5.67 2.37 3.75
C TYR A 305 4.73 1.33 3.10
N GLN A 306 3.48 1.19 3.56
CA GLN A 306 2.56 0.16 3.08
C GLN A 306 1.39 0.73 2.24
N TRP A 307 0.77 1.81 2.73
CA TRP A 307 -0.46 2.33 2.13
C TRP A 307 -0.21 3.13 0.86
N SER A 308 0.84 3.96 0.81
CA SER A 308 1.08 4.92 -0.27
C SER A 308 1.13 4.26 -1.66
N HIS A 309 1.70 3.05 -1.75
CA HIS A 309 1.82 2.30 -2.99
C HIS A 309 0.58 1.44 -3.33
N GLY A 310 -0.34 1.25 -2.39
CA GLY A 310 -1.56 0.46 -2.57
C GLY A 310 -2.67 1.19 -3.36
N PRO A 311 -3.77 0.50 -3.69
CA PRO A 311 -4.96 1.17 -4.21
C PRO A 311 -5.50 2.15 -3.16
N ARG A 312 -6.05 3.29 -3.58
CA ARG A 312 -6.76 4.20 -2.69
C ARG A 312 -8.24 4.15 -3.01
N PHE A 313 -9.07 4.44 -2.01
CA PHE A 313 -10.50 4.60 -2.28
C PHE A 313 -10.75 5.68 -3.35
N ALA A 314 -9.97 6.76 -3.39
CA ALA A 314 -10.05 7.77 -4.47
C ALA A 314 -9.75 7.24 -5.88
N ASP A 315 -9.06 6.09 -6.00
CA ASP A 315 -8.81 5.38 -7.26
C ASP A 315 -9.96 4.41 -7.60
N SER A 316 -11.00 4.32 -6.76
CA SER A 316 -12.13 3.41 -6.93
C SER A 316 -12.78 3.58 -8.29
N TYR A 317 -12.90 2.46 -8.99
CA TYR A 317 -13.61 2.36 -10.27
C TYR A 317 -15.13 2.52 -10.11
N VAL A 318 -15.63 2.56 -8.87
CA VAL A 318 -17.06 2.63 -8.55
C VAL A 318 -17.57 4.08 -8.49
N HIS A 319 -16.67 5.08 -8.45
CA HIS A 319 -17.02 6.49 -8.29
C HIS A 319 -17.74 7.15 -9.48
N SER A 320 -17.71 6.54 -10.67
CA SER A 320 -18.10 7.18 -11.93
C SER A 320 -19.55 6.89 -12.38
N LEU A 321 -20.43 6.44 -11.49
CA LEU A 321 -21.74 5.88 -11.85
C LEU A 321 -22.94 6.79 -11.50
N PRO A 322 -24.07 6.70 -12.25
CA PRO A 322 -25.18 7.65 -12.12
C PRO A 322 -25.85 7.65 -10.72
N PRO A 323 -26.57 8.74 -10.35
CA PRO A 323 -27.09 8.95 -9.00
C PRO A 323 -28.13 7.89 -8.56
N GLY A 324 -27.92 7.34 -7.36
CA GLY A 324 -28.76 6.34 -6.65
C GLY A 324 -28.16 6.03 -5.27
N GLU A 325 -28.23 4.78 -4.77
CA GLU A 325 -27.45 4.29 -3.58
C GLU A 325 -25.93 4.62 -3.67
N GLY A 326 -25.46 5.07 -4.84
CA GLY A 326 -24.14 5.64 -5.07
C GLY A 326 -23.75 6.82 -4.18
N LYS A 327 -24.61 7.40 -3.34
CA LYS A 327 -24.21 8.41 -2.33
C LYS A 327 -23.14 7.89 -1.38
N PHE A 328 -23.25 6.63 -0.94
CA PHE A 328 -22.24 6.00 -0.06
C PHE A 328 -20.99 5.54 -0.81
N LEU A 329 -21.06 5.42 -2.13
CA LEU A 329 -19.92 5.05 -2.98
C LEU A 329 -19.27 6.27 -3.63
N LYS A 330 -19.68 7.49 -3.25
CA LYS A 330 -19.02 8.71 -3.70
C LYS A 330 -17.61 8.78 -3.16
N ARG A 331 -16.73 9.34 -4.01
CA ARG A 331 -15.39 9.75 -3.65
C ARG A 331 -15.45 10.70 -2.45
N MET A 332 -14.58 10.46 -1.47
CA MET A 332 -14.37 11.37 -0.36
C MET A 332 -13.06 12.14 -0.57
N ASP A 333 -13.01 13.34 -0.02
CA ASP A 333 -11.78 14.13 0.10
C ASP A 333 -10.97 13.73 1.35
N THR A 334 -11.52 12.91 2.24
CA THR A 334 -10.83 12.38 3.42
C THR A 334 -10.00 11.15 3.09
N LEU A 335 -8.83 11.07 3.72
CA LEU A 335 -7.95 9.90 3.64
C LEU A 335 -8.60 8.72 4.37
N ASN A 336 -8.76 7.60 3.66
CA ASN A 336 -9.26 6.34 4.20
C ASN A 336 -8.19 5.25 3.99
N LEU A 337 -7.98 4.41 4.99
CA LEU A 337 -7.03 3.31 4.91
C LEU A 337 -7.64 2.07 4.22
N PHE A 338 -8.94 1.87 4.37
CA PHE A 338 -9.69 0.90 3.56
C PHE A 338 -9.72 1.33 2.09
N TYR A 339 -9.82 0.37 1.19
CA TYR A 339 -9.86 0.63 -0.26
C TYR A 339 -10.54 -0.51 -1.00
N ASP A 340 -10.90 -0.26 -2.24
CA ASP A 340 -11.39 -1.27 -3.17
C ASP A 340 -10.54 -1.27 -4.46
N PHE A 341 -10.55 -2.40 -5.16
CA PHE A 341 -9.93 -2.50 -6.47
C PHE A 341 -10.58 -3.63 -7.28
N SER A 342 -10.33 -3.62 -8.58
CA SER A 342 -10.71 -4.72 -9.47
C SER A 342 -9.46 -5.37 -10.03
N CYS A 343 -9.48 -6.70 -10.10
CA CYS A 343 -8.43 -7.44 -10.78
C CYS A 343 -9.03 -8.58 -11.60
N ALA A 344 -8.64 -8.68 -12.87
CA ALA A 344 -9.13 -9.72 -13.77
C ALA A 344 -10.68 -9.80 -13.84
N GLY A 345 -11.38 -8.68 -13.60
CA GLY A 345 -12.84 -8.60 -13.57
C GLY A 345 -13.49 -8.97 -12.22
N TYR A 346 -12.70 -9.33 -11.21
CA TYR A 346 -13.18 -9.63 -9.86
C TYR A 346 -13.06 -8.41 -8.93
N PRO A 347 -14.14 -8.05 -8.22
CA PRO A 347 -14.14 -6.93 -7.29
C PRO A 347 -13.61 -7.34 -5.90
N PHE A 348 -12.76 -6.50 -5.31
CA PHE A 348 -12.20 -6.64 -3.97
C PHE A 348 -12.53 -5.41 -3.11
N PHE A 349 -12.95 -5.63 -1.87
CA PHE A 349 -13.06 -4.60 -0.84
C PHE A 349 -12.14 -4.97 0.33
N VAL A 350 -11.18 -4.11 0.64
CA VAL A 350 -10.18 -4.34 1.69
C VAL A 350 -10.51 -3.47 2.90
N LEU A 351 -10.77 -4.13 4.02
CA LEU A 351 -11.27 -3.50 5.25
C LEU A 351 -10.14 -3.00 6.14
N ASP A 352 -10.35 -1.83 6.73
CA ASP A 352 -9.60 -1.38 7.89
C ASP A 352 -10.36 -1.77 9.15
N THR A 353 -9.90 -2.85 9.80
CA THR A 353 -10.49 -3.39 11.03
C THR A 353 -9.79 -2.91 12.29
N ARG A 354 -8.89 -1.92 12.22
CA ARG A 354 -8.12 -1.45 13.39
C ARG A 354 -8.30 0.02 13.69
N THR A 355 -8.16 0.92 12.71
CA THR A 355 -8.19 2.37 13.00
C THR A 355 -9.60 2.93 13.13
N GLN A 356 -10.61 2.14 12.73
CA GLN A 356 -12.02 2.49 12.90
C GLN A 356 -12.72 1.61 13.94
N ARG A 357 -11.96 0.79 14.66
CA ARG A 357 -12.48 -0.20 15.61
C ARG A 357 -12.70 0.41 16.99
N TYR A 358 -13.88 0.25 17.57
CA TYR A 358 -14.19 0.67 18.93
C TYR A 358 -14.72 -0.50 19.76
N LYS A 359 -14.21 -0.67 20.99
CA LYS A 359 -14.78 -1.55 22.01
C LYS A 359 -15.25 -0.70 23.20
N GLU A 360 -16.52 -0.81 23.56
CA GLU A 360 -17.10 -0.04 24.67
C GLU A 360 -17.31 -0.94 25.89
N GLU A 361 -17.13 -0.40 27.11
CA GLU A 361 -17.18 -1.18 28.35
C GLU A 361 -18.57 -1.75 28.66
N LYS A 362 -19.64 -1.13 28.13
CA LYS A 362 -21.04 -1.46 28.45
C LYS A 362 -21.60 -2.69 27.74
N GLY A 363 -20.77 -3.40 26.97
CA GLY A 363 -21.08 -4.71 26.39
C GLY A 363 -20.95 -4.79 24.88
N LEU A 364 -21.01 -6.01 24.35
CA LEU A 364 -20.68 -6.36 22.96
C LEU A 364 -21.45 -5.62 21.86
N ARG A 365 -22.66 -5.14 22.14
CA ARG A 365 -23.52 -4.52 21.11
C ARG A 365 -23.10 -3.09 20.75
N ASP A 366 -22.35 -2.43 21.63
CA ASP A 366 -21.80 -1.10 21.36
C ASP A 366 -20.39 -1.18 20.75
N ASN A 367 -19.92 -2.39 20.44
CA ASN A 367 -18.66 -2.57 19.72
C ASN A 367 -18.86 -2.37 18.21
N HIS A 368 -17.93 -1.64 17.61
CA HIS A 368 -17.98 -1.27 16.20
C HIS A 368 -16.66 -1.63 15.51
N LEU A 369 -16.65 -2.64 14.63
CA LEU A 369 -15.40 -3.07 13.97
C LEU A 369 -15.02 -2.13 12.81
N LEU A 370 -16.01 -1.67 12.06
CA LEU A 370 -15.85 -0.91 10.82
C LEU A 370 -16.37 0.53 10.96
N GLY A 371 -16.07 1.16 12.10
CA GLY A 371 -16.50 2.52 12.43
C GLY A 371 -17.81 2.60 13.20
N LYS A 372 -17.93 3.65 14.03
CA LYS A 372 -19.18 4.01 14.71
C LYS A 372 -20.27 4.32 13.66
N PRO A 373 -21.56 4.17 14.00
CA PRO A 373 -22.65 4.52 13.10
C PRO A 373 -22.50 5.94 12.59
N ALA A 374 -22.80 6.16 11.32
CA ALA A 374 -22.74 7.48 10.72
C ALA A 374 -23.63 8.46 11.49
N LEU A 375 -23.06 9.61 11.89
CA LEU A 375 -23.83 10.69 12.54
C LEU A 375 -24.76 11.39 11.55
N HIS A 376 -24.42 11.36 10.27
CA HIS A 376 -25.20 11.93 9.19
C HIS A 376 -25.00 11.14 7.89
N GLU A 377 -26.04 11.04 7.07
CA GLU A 377 -26.03 10.29 5.80
C GLU A 377 -25.04 10.83 4.74
N SER A 378 -24.49 12.04 4.93
CA SER A 378 -23.41 12.57 4.09
C SER A 378 -22.03 12.02 4.46
N GLU A 379 -21.89 11.41 5.63
CA GLU A 379 -20.64 10.90 6.19
C GLU A 379 -20.80 9.41 6.56
N PRO A 380 -21.04 8.54 5.55
CA PRO A 380 -21.26 7.12 5.80
C PRO A 380 -20.00 6.46 6.38
N SER A 381 -20.22 5.56 7.34
CA SER A 381 -19.17 4.73 7.94
C SER A 381 -18.60 3.74 6.93
N GLN A 382 -17.48 3.08 7.27
CA GLN A 382 -16.95 2.00 6.43
C GLN A 382 -17.95 0.84 6.32
N LEU A 383 -18.71 0.53 7.38
CA LEU A 383 -19.78 -0.47 7.32
C LEU A 383 -20.85 -0.09 6.28
N ASP A 384 -21.33 1.15 6.28
CA ASP A 384 -22.32 1.63 5.31
C ASP A 384 -21.80 1.51 3.87
N ARG A 385 -20.51 1.84 3.67
CA ARG A 385 -19.82 1.72 2.38
C ARG A 385 -19.67 0.29 1.90
N LEU A 386 -19.30 -0.64 2.80
CA LEU A 386 -19.20 -2.05 2.49
C LEU A 386 -20.56 -2.62 2.08
N CYS A 387 -21.62 -2.31 2.83
CA CYS A 387 -22.97 -2.77 2.53
C CYS A 387 -23.47 -2.22 1.18
N ALA A 388 -23.23 -0.94 0.89
CA ALA A 388 -23.53 -0.34 -0.40
C ALA A 388 -22.71 -0.97 -1.54
N TRP A 389 -21.42 -1.23 -1.30
CA TRP A 389 -20.53 -1.86 -2.28
C TRP A 389 -20.98 -3.27 -2.61
N LEU A 390 -21.38 -4.08 -1.62
CA LEU A 390 -21.87 -5.44 -1.83
C LEU A 390 -23.11 -5.46 -2.73
N LYS A 391 -24.11 -4.63 -2.44
CA LYS A 391 -25.32 -4.49 -3.27
C LYS A 391 -24.96 -4.07 -4.69
N HIS A 392 -24.07 -3.09 -4.81
CA HIS A 392 -23.61 -2.59 -6.10
C HIS A 392 -22.89 -3.68 -6.91
N MET A 393 -21.98 -4.42 -6.29
CA MET A 393 -21.27 -5.51 -6.95
C MET A 393 -22.19 -6.66 -7.34
N GLN A 394 -23.26 -6.93 -6.59
CA GLN A 394 -24.27 -7.89 -7.01
C GLN A 394 -24.97 -7.44 -8.30
N GLN A 395 -25.36 -6.16 -8.40
CA GLN A 395 -26.01 -5.62 -9.60
C GLN A 395 -25.10 -5.67 -10.82
N MET A 396 -23.84 -5.27 -10.66
CA MET A 396 -22.89 -5.13 -11.77
C MET A 396 -22.25 -6.43 -12.20
N HIS A 397 -21.87 -7.27 -11.23
CA HIS A 397 -21.07 -8.47 -11.47
C HIS A 397 -21.87 -9.78 -11.31
N LYS A 398 -23.14 -9.72 -10.91
CA LYS A 398 -24.04 -10.88 -10.75
C LYS A 398 -23.37 -12.00 -9.96
N ASN A 399 -23.11 -13.14 -10.58
CA ASN A 399 -22.61 -14.33 -9.92
C ASN A 399 -21.06 -14.39 -9.91
N THR A 400 -20.37 -13.36 -10.37
CA THR A 400 -18.92 -13.29 -10.21
C THR A 400 -18.56 -13.15 -8.72
N PRO A 401 -17.60 -13.95 -8.21
CA PRO A 401 -17.10 -13.85 -6.85
C PRO A 401 -16.73 -12.41 -6.44
N LYS A 402 -17.17 -11.99 -5.26
CA LYS A 402 -16.78 -10.72 -4.61
C LYS A 402 -15.91 -11.04 -3.42
N PHE A 403 -14.77 -10.37 -3.29
CA PHE A 403 -13.85 -10.64 -2.19
C PHE A 403 -13.91 -9.53 -1.14
N ILE A 404 -14.21 -9.92 0.11
CA ILE A 404 -13.99 -9.06 1.28
C ILE A 404 -12.69 -9.49 1.94
N VAL A 405 -11.75 -8.57 2.10
CA VAL A 405 -10.44 -8.81 2.72
C VAL A 405 -10.43 -8.18 4.11
N SER A 406 -10.13 -8.99 5.13
CA SER A 406 -10.15 -8.60 6.54
C SER A 406 -8.88 -9.13 7.22
N SER A 407 -8.19 -8.29 7.99
CA SER A 407 -7.07 -8.71 8.84
C SER A 407 -7.55 -9.43 10.10
N SER A 408 -8.74 -9.06 10.61
CA SER A 408 -9.38 -9.80 11.71
C SER A 408 -10.18 -11.01 11.22
N VAL A 409 -10.21 -12.10 11.99
CA VAL A 409 -10.87 -13.36 11.60
C VAL A 409 -12.40 -13.21 11.58
N PHE A 410 -13.02 -13.46 10.42
CA PHE A 410 -14.47 -13.48 10.27
C PHE A 410 -15.10 -14.79 10.79
N LEU A 411 -14.52 -15.92 10.38
CA LEU A 411 -14.90 -17.30 10.73
C LEU A 411 -13.67 -18.23 10.66
N PRO A 412 -13.63 -19.33 11.43
CA PRO A 412 -14.62 -19.72 12.46
C PRO A 412 -14.42 -18.95 13.77
N ASN A 413 -15.46 -18.92 14.62
CA ASN A 413 -15.29 -18.46 16.01
C ASN A 413 -14.40 -19.45 16.78
N SER A 414 -13.66 -18.95 17.77
CA SER A 414 -12.89 -19.80 18.69
C SER A 414 -13.82 -20.71 19.51
N VAL A 415 -13.28 -21.78 20.11
CA VAL A 415 -14.09 -22.76 20.86
C VAL A 415 -14.83 -22.10 22.02
N ASP A 416 -14.16 -21.20 22.75
CA ASP A 416 -14.76 -20.48 23.87
C ASP A 416 -15.85 -19.50 23.42
N GLU A 417 -15.63 -18.79 22.32
CA GLU A 417 -16.63 -17.87 21.73
C GLU A 417 -17.88 -18.61 21.26
N ARG A 418 -17.74 -19.81 20.70
CA ARG A 418 -18.90 -20.68 20.34
C ARG A 418 -19.70 -21.09 21.55
N ALA A 419 -19.06 -21.25 22.71
CA ALA A 419 -19.72 -21.55 23.98
C ALA A 419 -20.30 -20.29 24.66
N GLY A 420 -20.26 -19.12 24.01
CA GLY A 420 -20.75 -17.86 24.58
C GLY A 420 -19.84 -17.27 25.66
N LYS A 421 -18.60 -17.76 25.79
CA LYS A 421 -17.63 -17.32 26.81
C LYS A 421 -16.62 -16.34 26.20
N ASN A 422 -16.22 -15.33 26.98
CA ASN A 422 -15.15 -14.38 26.65
C ASN A 422 -15.29 -13.70 25.27
N GLN A 423 -16.51 -13.59 24.73
CA GLN A 423 -16.74 -12.92 23.44
C GLN A 423 -16.32 -11.45 23.48
N ASP A 424 -16.47 -10.80 24.64
CA ASP A 424 -16.00 -9.45 24.97
C ASP A 424 -14.49 -9.30 24.84
N LYS A 425 -13.74 -10.38 25.06
CA LYS A 425 -12.28 -10.42 24.92
C LYS A 425 -11.84 -10.79 23.51
N SER A 426 -12.76 -11.15 22.62
CA SER A 426 -12.41 -11.52 21.25
C SER A 426 -11.84 -10.33 20.51
N ASP A 427 -10.71 -10.56 19.84
CA ASP A 427 -10.10 -9.60 18.92
C ASP A 427 -10.66 -9.71 17.48
N SER A 428 -11.42 -10.78 17.24
CA SER A 428 -12.04 -11.14 15.95
C SER A 428 -13.46 -10.59 15.81
N TRP A 429 -14.11 -10.84 14.66
CA TRP A 429 -15.49 -10.40 14.38
C TRP A 429 -16.53 -10.89 15.39
N ALA A 430 -16.24 -11.95 16.16
CA ALA A 430 -17.11 -12.42 17.25
C ALA A 430 -17.32 -11.38 18.36
N GLY A 431 -16.35 -10.49 18.58
CA GLY A 431 -16.48 -9.36 19.52
C GLY A 431 -17.32 -8.19 18.99
N PHE A 432 -17.82 -8.27 17.75
CA PHE A 432 -18.50 -7.17 17.04
C PHE A 432 -19.82 -7.62 16.39
N PRO A 433 -20.76 -8.18 17.17
CA PRO A 433 -21.94 -8.87 16.65
C PRO A 433 -22.80 -8.00 15.73
N ASN A 434 -23.04 -6.73 16.08
CA ASN A 434 -23.87 -5.84 15.27
C ASN A 434 -23.22 -5.50 13.91
N THR A 435 -21.89 -5.35 13.88
CA THR A 435 -21.16 -5.12 12.62
C THR A 435 -21.26 -6.36 11.72
N ARG A 436 -21.05 -7.54 12.31
CA ARG A 436 -21.15 -8.82 11.60
C ARG A 436 -22.57 -9.10 11.09
N GLU A 437 -23.58 -8.85 11.92
CA GLU A 437 -24.99 -9.00 11.58
C GLU A 437 -25.37 -8.11 10.40
N ALA A 438 -24.96 -6.84 10.40
CA ALA A 438 -25.26 -5.91 9.32
C ALA A 438 -24.73 -6.39 7.96
N VAL A 439 -23.50 -6.93 7.91
CA VAL A 439 -22.92 -7.50 6.68
C VAL A 439 -23.69 -8.74 6.24
N LEU A 440 -23.92 -9.70 7.15
CA LEU A 440 -24.64 -10.94 6.82
C LEU A 440 -26.09 -10.68 6.40
N LYS A 441 -26.78 -9.77 7.09
CA LYS A 441 -28.14 -9.33 6.75
C LYS A 441 -28.17 -8.70 5.37
N THR A 442 -27.21 -7.83 5.05
CA THR A 442 -27.09 -7.24 3.70
C THR A 442 -26.93 -8.32 2.64
N ILE A 443 -26.09 -9.32 2.87
CA ILE A 443 -25.89 -10.45 1.94
C ILE A 443 -27.19 -11.23 1.74
N VAL A 444 -27.86 -11.61 2.83
CA VAL A 444 -29.06 -12.46 2.79
C VAL A 444 -30.26 -11.72 2.19
N GLU A 445 -30.56 -10.51 2.66
CA GLU A 445 -31.75 -9.76 2.23
C GLU A 445 -31.66 -9.31 0.76
N ASN A 446 -30.44 -9.01 0.28
CA ASN A 446 -30.22 -8.59 -1.10
C ASN A 446 -29.81 -9.75 -2.02
N LYS A 447 -29.85 -11.00 -1.51
CA LYS A 447 -29.51 -12.23 -2.26
C LYS A 447 -28.17 -12.10 -2.98
N ILE A 448 -27.16 -11.62 -2.26
CA ILE A 448 -25.82 -11.42 -2.80
C ILE A 448 -25.14 -12.78 -2.91
N GLU A 449 -24.69 -13.13 -4.10
CA GLU A 449 -24.11 -14.43 -4.40
C GLU A 449 -22.58 -14.35 -4.47
N ASN A 450 -21.92 -15.43 -4.04
CA ASN A 450 -20.47 -15.64 -4.14
C ASN A 450 -19.63 -14.56 -3.44
N VAL A 451 -19.92 -14.30 -2.16
CA VAL A 451 -19.11 -13.41 -1.28
C VAL A 451 -18.08 -14.21 -0.49
#